data_AF-A0A962BXT3-F1
#
_entry.id   AF-A0A962BXT3-F1
#
_cell.length_a   1.000
_cell.length_b   1.000
_cell.length_c   1.000
_cell.angle_alpha   90.00
_cell.angle_beta   90.00
_cell.angle_gamma   90.00
#
_symmetry.space_group_name_H-M   'P 1'
#
loop_
_entity.id
_entity.type
_entity.pdbx_description
1 polymer ?
#
loop_
_entity_poly.entity_id
_entity_poly.type
_entity_poly.pdbx_seq_one_letter_code
_entity_poly.pdbx_strand_id
1 'polypeptide(L)'
;FLDADVVVVGVPVYNFTIPTALKAWIDRIAVAGKTFRYTAEGPEGLAGDKRVLLAVTRGGLRGADRFEESYLRFMFGFFGIGDVESIR
;
A
#
# COMPACT_ATOMS: atom_id res chain seq x y z
N PHE A 1 4.74 6.02 -10.24
CA PHE A 1 3.70 5.12 -9.73
C PHE A 1 2.76 4.69 -10.86
N LEU A 2 2.07 5.62 -11.52
CA LEU A 2 1.14 5.27 -12.62
C LEU A 2 1.81 4.58 -13.81
N ASP A 3 3.02 4.99 -14.17
CA ASP A 3 3.75 4.38 -15.31
C ASP A 3 4.51 3.09 -14.94
N ALA A 4 4.36 2.59 -13.72
CA ALA A 4 5.02 1.36 -13.28
C ALA A 4 4.05 0.18 -13.34
N ASP A 5 4.53 -0.95 -13.85
CA ASP A 5 3.80 -2.24 -13.82
C ASP A 5 3.99 -2.96 -12.48
N VAL A 6 5.17 -2.79 -11.87
CA VAL A 6 5.54 -3.41 -10.59
C VAL A 6 6.05 -2.34 -9.62
N VAL A 7 5.57 -2.39 -8.38
CA VAL A 7 5.97 -1.50 -7.29
C VAL A 7 6.54 -2.33 -6.14
N VAL A 8 7.83 -2.15 -5.85
CA VAL A 8 8.48 -2.79 -4.70
C VAL A 8 8.58 -1.77 -3.57
N VAL A 9 8.06 -2.11 -2.40
CA VAL A 9 8.05 -1.25 -1.22
C VAL A 9 8.87 -1.90 -0.11
N GLY A 10 9.95 -1.23 0.29
CA GLY A 10 10.67 -1.57 1.51
C GLY A 10 9.90 -1.10 2.74
N VAL A 11 9.59 -2.01 3.65
CA VAL A 11 8.74 -1.74 4.83
C VAL A 11 9.50 -2.13 6.10
N PRO A 12 10.42 -1.29 6.59
CA PRO A 12 10.94 -1.44 7.94
C PRO A 12 9.83 -1.06 8.94
N VAL A 13 9.54 -1.94 9.88
CA VAL A 13 8.49 -1.69 10.88
C VAL A 13 9.02 -0.82 12.01
N TYR A 14 8.47 0.39 12.13
CA TYR A 14 8.76 1.32 13.22
C TYR A 14 7.50 1.49 14.08
N ASN A 15 7.62 1.21 15.37
CA ASN A 15 6.51 1.32 16.32
C ASN A 15 5.21 0.68 15.79
N PHE A 16 5.31 -0.58 15.35
CA PHE A 16 4.19 -1.39 14.83
C PHE A 16 3.57 -0.89 13.52
N THR A 17 4.14 0.11 12.85
CA THR A 17 3.60 0.67 11.59
C THR A 17 4.69 1.04 10.58
N ILE A 18 4.27 1.68 9.49
CA ILE A 18 5.14 2.13 8.41
C ILE A 18 5.95 3.38 8.77
N PRO A 19 7.11 3.62 8.13
CA PRO A 19 7.85 4.87 8.29
C PRO A 19 7.03 6.08 7.84
N THR A 20 7.27 7.24 8.49
CA THR A 20 6.59 8.51 8.16
C THR A 20 6.79 8.92 6.70
N ALA A 21 7.98 8.70 6.15
CA ALA A 21 8.27 8.96 4.73
C ALA A 21 7.43 8.08 3.78
N LEU A 22 7.19 6.82 4.15
CA LEU A 22 6.35 5.92 3.35
C LEU A 22 4.89 6.39 3.40
N LYS A 23 4.39 6.81 4.57
CA LYS A 23 3.05 7.41 4.67
C LYS A 23 2.93 8.67 3.80
N ALA A 24 3.90 9.57 3.85
CA ALA A 24 3.92 10.78 3.05
C ALA A 24 3.97 10.49 1.54
N TRP A 25 4.69 9.43 1.13
CA TRP A 25 4.70 8.99 -0.27
C TRP A 25 3.33 8.45 -0.71
N ILE A 26 2.66 7.64 0.13
CA ILE A 26 1.31 7.14 -0.13
C ILE A 26 0.33 8.31 -0.31
N ASP A 27 0.40 9.33 0.56
CA ASP A 27 -0.47 10.51 0.45
C ASP A 27 -0.27 11.30 -0.85
N ARG A 28 0.97 11.34 -1.36
CA ARG A 28 1.29 12.01 -2.63
C ARG A 28 0.77 11.26 -3.85
N ILE A 29 0.56 9.95 -3.76
CA ILE A 29 0.00 9.15 -4.85
C ILE A 29 -1.50 8.93 -4.72
N ALA A 30 -2.10 9.18 -3.54
CA ALA A 30 -3.54 9.13 -3.31
C ALA A 30 -4.22 10.39 -3.90
N VAL A 31 -4.40 10.43 -5.21
CA VAL A 31 -4.92 11.61 -5.93
C VAL A 31 -6.19 11.25 -6.69
N ALA A 32 -7.27 11.96 -6.40
CA ALA A 32 -8.56 11.81 -7.08
C ALA A 32 -8.42 12.13 -8.59
N GLY A 33 -9.05 11.33 -9.43
CA GLY A 33 -8.92 11.37 -10.89
C GLY A 33 -7.59 10.81 -11.43
N LYS A 34 -6.71 10.28 -10.57
CA LYS A 34 -5.43 9.67 -10.95
C LYS A 34 -5.32 8.23 -10.49
N THR A 35 -5.39 7.97 -9.19
CA THR A 35 -5.28 6.62 -8.60
C THR A 35 -6.60 6.09 -8.05
N PHE A 36 -7.56 6.98 -7.83
CA PHE A 36 -8.94 6.63 -7.52
C PHE A 36 -9.88 7.72 -8.06
N ARG A 37 -11.19 7.46 -8.11
CA ARG A 37 -12.25 8.45 -8.33
C ARG A 37 -13.42 8.20 -7.40
N TYR A 38 -14.32 9.17 -7.25
CA TYR A 38 -15.58 8.99 -6.55
C TYR A 38 -16.71 8.67 -7.53
N THR A 39 -17.53 7.68 -7.20
CA THR A 39 -18.78 7.32 -7.90
C THR A 39 -19.97 7.45 -6.94
N ALA A 40 -21.18 7.17 -7.41
CA ALA A 40 -22.37 7.17 -6.55
C ALA A 40 -22.32 6.04 -5.50
N GLU A 41 -21.59 4.97 -5.79
CA GLU A 41 -21.43 3.77 -4.95
C GLU A 41 -20.24 3.87 -3.99
N GLY A 42 -19.39 4.90 -4.12
CA GLY A 42 -18.22 5.13 -3.29
C GLY A 42 -16.94 5.35 -4.11
N PRO A 43 -15.76 5.28 -3.48
CA PRO A 43 -14.50 5.40 -4.20
C PRO A 43 -14.20 4.15 -5.04
N GLU A 44 -13.73 4.36 -6.25
CA GLU A 44 -13.28 3.34 -7.20
C GLU A 44 -11.79 3.54 -7.52
N GLY A 45 -11.00 2.48 -7.38
CA GLY A 45 -9.57 2.49 -7.70
C GLY A 45 -9.30 2.47 -9.20
N LEU A 46 -8.23 3.15 -9.64
CA LEU A 46 -7.88 3.34 -11.06
C LEU A 46 -6.51 2.77 -11.45
N ALA A 47 -5.81 2.09 -10.55
CA ALA A 47 -4.44 1.63 -10.74
C ALA A 47 -4.30 0.09 -10.85
N GLY A 48 -5.37 -0.63 -11.17
CA GLY A 48 -5.53 -2.05 -10.88
C GLY A 48 -4.60 -3.06 -11.58
N ASP A 49 -4.03 -2.75 -12.74
CA ASP A 49 -3.17 -3.68 -13.51
C ASP A 49 -1.72 -3.78 -13.00
N LYS A 50 -1.49 -3.51 -11.72
CA LYS A 50 -0.15 -3.41 -11.12
C LYS A 50 0.07 -4.52 -10.10
N ARG A 51 1.32 -4.95 -9.97
CA ARG A 51 1.76 -5.83 -8.88
C ARG A 51 2.52 -5.04 -7.82
N VAL A 52 2.19 -5.25 -6.55
CA VAL A 52 2.87 -4.63 -5.41
C VAL A 52 3.57 -5.70 -4.58
N LEU A 53 4.87 -5.52 -4.34
CA LEU A 53 5.68 -6.39 -3.50
C LEU A 53 6.11 -5.64 -2.24
N LEU A 54 5.73 -6.14 -1.08
CA LEU A 54 6.06 -5.58 0.23
C LEU A 54 7.24 -6.37 0.83
N ALA A 55 8.44 -5.77 0.83
CA ALA A 55 9.62 -6.33 1.49
C ALA A 55 9.63 -5.89 2.96
N VAL A 56 9.04 -6.70 3.84
CA VAL A 56 8.77 -6.31 5.24
C VAL A 56 9.84 -6.84 6.18
N THR A 57 10.48 -5.96 6.95
CA THR A 57 11.50 -6.32 7.96
C THR A 57 11.06 -5.92 9.37
N ARG A 58 11.33 -6.79 10.36
CA ARG A 58 10.89 -6.63 11.76
C ARG A 58 11.97 -7.11 12.71
N GLY A 59 12.27 -6.32 13.75
CA GLY A 59 13.29 -6.67 14.74
C GLY A 59 12.84 -7.65 15.83
N GLY A 60 11.53 -7.85 16.03
CA GLY A 60 10.96 -8.73 17.05
C GLY A 60 9.97 -9.74 16.46
N LEU A 61 9.90 -10.94 17.07
CA LEU A 61 8.98 -12.00 16.70
C LEU A 61 7.86 -12.15 17.75
N ARG A 62 6.62 -12.23 17.24
CA ARG A 62 5.36 -12.73 17.83
C ARG A 62 4.42 -11.68 18.45
N GLY A 63 3.23 -11.61 17.85
CA GLY A 63 2.09 -10.78 18.26
C GLY A 63 1.28 -10.42 17.02
N ALA A 64 -0.01 -10.77 16.99
CA ALA A 64 -0.84 -10.95 15.80
C ALA A 64 -1.10 -9.71 14.93
N ASP A 65 -0.58 -8.56 15.32
CA ASP A 65 -1.02 -7.31 14.74
C ASP A 65 -0.06 -6.86 13.63
N ARG A 66 -0.42 -7.21 12.39
CA ARG A 66 0.25 -6.75 11.18
C ARG A 66 -0.34 -5.43 10.71
N PHE A 67 -0.37 -4.42 11.57
CA PHE A 67 -1.00 -3.13 11.27
C PHE A 67 -0.42 -2.49 10.00
N GLU A 68 0.89 -2.58 9.81
CA GLU A 68 1.56 -2.07 8.62
C GLU A 68 1.08 -2.77 7.34
N GLU A 69 0.93 -4.10 7.39
CA GLU A 69 0.56 -4.91 6.23
C GLU A 69 -0.93 -4.71 5.90
N SER A 70 -1.78 -4.67 6.93
CA SER A 70 -3.20 -4.35 6.79
C SER A 70 -3.41 -2.95 6.20
N TYR A 71 -2.68 -1.94 6.69
CA TYR A 71 -2.75 -0.58 6.17
C TYR A 71 -2.32 -0.51 4.70
N LEU A 72 -1.19 -1.12 4.35
CA LEU A 72 -0.69 -1.11 2.98
C LEU A 72 -1.62 -1.85 2.02
N ARG A 73 -2.13 -3.03 2.42
CA ARG A 73 -3.11 -3.78 1.62
C ARG A 73 -4.40 -2.99 1.43
N PHE A 74 -4.88 -2.31 2.47
CA PHE A 74 -6.04 -1.43 2.36
C PHE A 74 -5.77 -0.30 1.36
N MET A 75 -4.65 0.41 1.46
CA MET A 75 -4.35 1.55 0.59
C MET A 75 -4.16 1.15 -0.87
N PHE A 76 -3.42 0.07 -1.14
CA PHE A 76 -3.24 -0.41 -2.51
C PHE A 76 -4.53 -1.00 -3.08
N GLY A 77 -5.33 -1.71 -2.27
CA GLY A 77 -6.67 -2.15 -2.65
C GLY A 77 -7.62 -0.99 -2.94
N PHE A 78 -7.54 0.10 -2.17
CA PHE A 78 -8.27 1.35 -2.43
C PHE A 78 -7.88 1.98 -3.77
N PHE A 79 -6.62 1.86 -4.21
CA PHE A 79 -6.20 2.25 -5.55
C PHE A 79 -6.60 1.24 -6.65
N GLY A 80 -7.28 0.15 -6.30
CA GLY A 80 -7.77 -0.88 -7.22
C GLY A 80 -6.79 -2.02 -7.46
N ILE A 81 -5.65 -2.06 -6.75
CA ILE A 81 -4.62 -3.08 -6.94
C ILE A 81 -4.97 -4.33 -6.14
N GLY A 82 -5.27 -5.42 -6.85
CA GLY A 82 -5.58 -6.72 -6.26
C GLY A 82 -4.34 -7.57 -5.94
N ASP A 83 -3.25 -7.39 -6.70
CA ASP A 83 -2.02 -8.16 -6.55
C ASP A 83 -1.04 -7.46 -5.60
N VAL A 84 -1.19 -7.75 -4.30
CA VAL A 84 -0.32 -7.25 -3.23
C VAL A 84 0.26 -8.44 -2.46
N GLU A 85 1.57 -8.65 -2.56
CA GLU A 85 2.27 -9.77 -1.93
C GLU A 85 3.33 -9.28 -0.95
N SER A 86 3.54 -10.03 0.13
CA SER A 86 4.57 -9.73 1.13
C SER A 86 5.71 -10.74 1.00
N ILE A 87 6.93 -10.25 0.82
CA ILE A 87 8.17 -11.04 0.78
C ILE A 87 8.84 -10.91 2.15
N ARG A 88 9.29 -12.04 2.69
CA ARG A 88 9.87 -12.17 4.04
C ARG A 88 11.15 -12.98 3.99
#